data_AF-A0A6J4RJ09-F1
#
_entry.id   AF-A0A6J4RJ09-F1
#
_cell.length_a   1.000
_cell.length_b   1.000
_cell.length_c   1.000
_cell.angle_alpha   90.00
_cell.angle_beta   90.00
_cell.angle_gamma   90.00
#
_symmetry.space_group_name_H-M   'P 1'
#
loop_
_entity.id
_entity.type
_entity.pdbx_description
1 polymer ?
#
loop_
_entity_poly.entity_id
_entity_poly.type
_entity_poly.pdbx_seq_one_letter_code
_entity_poly.pdbx_strand_id
1 'polypeptide(L)' 'MRVDLLLIVGAFVAVTLVAELLGAPNTGQAASYGVVAFAFTTVLVIVKRP' A
#
# COMPACT_ATOMS: atom_id res chain seq x y z
N MET A 1 0.88 -1.99 17.02
CA MET A 1 1.01 -3.23 16.25
C MET A 1 -0.22 -3.55 15.39
N ARG A 2 -1.42 -3.78 15.96
CA ARG A 2 -2.64 -4.05 15.16
C ARG A 2 -3.01 -2.90 14.20
N VAL A 3 -3.00 -1.66 14.71
CA VAL A 3 -3.30 -0.46 13.89
C VAL A 3 -2.27 -0.25 12.79
N ASP A 4 -1.00 -0.57 13.02
CA ASP A 4 0.03 -0.41 12.00
C ASP A 4 -0.09 -1.43 10.88
N LEU A 5 -0.41 -2.68 11.24
CA LEU A 5 -0.69 -3.71 10.24
C LEU A 5 -1.89 -3.31 9.38
N LEU A 6 -2.94 -2.74 9.98
CA LEU A 6 -4.07 -2.20 9.23
C LEU A 6 -3.66 -1.03 8.33
N LEU A 7 -2.78 -0.14 8.78
CA LEU A 7 -2.26 0.96 7.94
C LEU A 7 -1.45 0.45 6.77
N ILE A 8 -0.53 -0.48 7.01
CA ILE A 8 0.37 -1.02 5.98
C ILE A 8 -0.42 -1.80 4.93
N VAL A 9 -1.27 -2.74 5.37
CA VAL A 9 -2.09 -3.55 4.45
C VAL A 9 -3.19 -2.69 3.81
N GLY A 10 -3.77 -1.75 4.57
CA GLY A 10 -4.76 -0.81 4.06
C GLY A 10 -4.19 0.09 2.97
N ALA A 11 -2.96 0.57 3.11
CA ALA A 11 -2.28 1.36 2.09
C ALA A 11 -2.03 0.56 0.80
N PHE A 12 -1.60 -0.70 0.93
CA PHE A 12 -1.46 -1.61 -0.21
C PHE A 12 -2.79 -1.75 -0.97
N VAL A 13 -3.86 -2.11 -0.27
CA VAL A 13 -5.17 -2.37 -0.88
C VAL A 13 -5.74 -1.08 -1.48
N ALA A 14 -5.71 0.03 -0.75
CA ALA A 14 -6.25 1.30 -1.21
C ALA A 14 -5.56 1.80 -2.48
N VAL A 15 -4.22 1.77 -2.53
CA VAL A 15 -3.48 2.25 -3.71
C VAL A 15 -3.63 1.30 -4.89
N THR A 16 -3.68 -0.01 -4.64
CA THR A 16 -3.97 -1.00 -5.71
C THR A 16 -5.33 -0.73 -6.35
N LEU A 17 -6.38 -0.57 -5.53
CA LEU A 17 -7.73 -0.29 -6.03
C LEU A 17 -7.82 1.04 -6.75
N VAL A 18 -7.15 2.09 -6.25
CA VAL A 18 -7.07 3.37 -6.95
C VAL A 18 -6.39 3.21 -8.31
N ALA A 19 -5.30 2.44 -8.40
CA ALA A 19 -4.63 2.20 -9.66
C ALA A 19 -5.51 1.41 -10.65
N GLU A 20 -6.27 0.43 -10.19
CA GLU A 20 -7.26 -0.27 -11.04
C GLU A 20 -8.34 0.70 -11.55
N LEU A 21 -8.90 1.54 -10.66
CA LEU A 21 -9.92 2.53 -11.02
C LEU A 21 -9.41 3.60 -11.98
N LEU A 22 -8.12 3.91 -11.94
CA LEU A 22 -7.47 4.85 -12.87
C LEU A 22 -7.06 4.20 -14.21
N GLY A 23 -7.37 2.93 -14.41
CA GLY A 23 -7.18 2.25 -15.70
C GLY A 23 -5.82 1.55 -15.86
N ALA A 24 -5.25 1.04 -14.77
CA ALA A 24 -4.09 0.16 -14.87
C ALA A 24 -4.35 -0.99 -15.88
N PRO A 25 -3.39 -1.32 -16.79
CA PRO A 25 -3.63 -2.28 -17.87
C PRO A 25 -3.98 -3.70 -17.42
N ASN A 26 -3.63 -4.05 -16.19
CA ASN A 26 -3.99 -5.30 -15.53
C ASN A 26 -3.74 -5.17 -14.02
N THR A 27 -4.29 -6.11 -13.24
CA THR A 27 -4.14 -6.18 -11.79
C THR A 27 -2.68 -6.30 -11.34
N GLY A 28 -1.79 -6.91 -12.14
CA GLY A 28 -0.36 -7.00 -11.83
C GLY A 28 0.34 -5.64 -11.82
N GLN A 29 0.03 -4.78 -12.80
CA GLN A 29 0.50 -3.39 -12.80
C GLN A 29 -0.12 -2.58 -11.66
N ALA A 30 -1.42 -2.72 -11.41
CA ALA A 30 -2.08 -2.03 -10.29
C ALA A 30 -1.46 -2.40 -8.93
N ALA A 31 -1.22 -3.70 -8.72
CA ALA A 31 -0.61 -4.21 -7.50
C ALA A 31 0.82 -3.71 -7.31
N SER A 32 1.56 -3.42 -8.39
CA SER A 32 2.91 -2.86 -8.31
C SER A 32 2.91 -1.49 -7.63
N TYR A 33 1.91 -0.64 -7.91
CA TYR A 33 1.72 0.63 -7.17
C TYR A 33 1.35 0.39 -5.70
N GLY A 34 0.52 -0.61 -5.43
CA GLY A 34 0.21 -1.07 -4.07
C GLY A 34 1.45 -1.49 -3.30
N VAL A 35 2.38 -2.23 -3.92
CA VAL A 35 3.65 -2.67 -3.30
C VAL A 35 4.51 -1.47 -2.91
N VAL A 36 4.56 -0.43 -3.74
CA VAL A 36 5.28 0.82 -3.41
C VAL A 36 4.65 1.48 -2.18
N ALA A 37 3.31 1.57 -2.13
CA ALA A 37 2.59 2.13 -0.98
C ALA A 37 2.78 1.32 0.30
N PHE A 38 2.78 -0.02 0.19
CA PHE A 38 3.09 -0.94 1.29
C PHE A 38 4.47 -0.66 1.86
N ALA A 39 5.49 -0.61 1.00
CA ALA A 39 6.89 -0.41 1.40
C ALA A 39 7.06 0.95 2.09
N PHE A 40 6.52 2.02 1.49
CA PHE A 40 6.58 3.36 2.06
C PHE A 40 5.91 3.46 3.43
N THR A 41 4.71 2.88 3.56
CA THR A 41 3.96 2.88 4.83
C THR A 41 4.67 2.05 5.89
N THR A 42 5.29 0.94 5.50
CA THR A 42 6.11 0.10 6.40
C THR A 42 7.29 0.89 6.97
N VAL A 43 8.05 1.57 6.10
CA VAL A 43 9.16 2.44 6.52
C VAL A 43 8.67 3.54 7.44
N LEU A 44 7.56 4.21 7.10
CA LEU A 44 6.97 5.24 7.96
C LEU A 44 6.58 4.73 9.34
N VAL A 45 5.97 3.55 9.43
CA VAL A 45 5.61 2.93 10.71
C VAL A 45 6.87 2.65 11.52
N ILE A 46 7.87 2.00 10.92
CA ILE A 46 9.13 1.66 11.61
C ILE A 46 9.82 2.93 12.13
N VAL A 47 9.93 3.97 11.31
CA VAL A 47 10.61 5.22 11.70
C VAL A 47 9.85 5.97 12.80
N LYS A 48 8.51 5.96 12.77
CA LYS A 48 7.68 6.64 13.78
C LYS A 48 7.49 5.84 15.07
N ARG A 49 7.89 4.58 15.09
CA ARG A 49 7.86 3.72 16.28
C ARG A 49 9.24 3.75 16.94
N PRO A 50 9.41 4.45 18.08
CA PRO A 50 10.65 4.33 18.86
C PRO A 50 10.82 2.91 19.42
#